data_AF-A0A1J9P3B8-F1
#
_entry.id   AF-A0A1J9P3B8-F1
#
_cell.length_a   1.000
_cell.length_b   1.000
_cell.length_c   1.000
_cell.angle_alpha   90.00
_cell.angle_beta   90.00
_cell.angle_gamma   90.00
#
_symmetry.space_group_name_H-M   'P 1'
#
loop_
_entity.id
_entity.type
_entity.pdbx_description
1 polymer ?
#
loop_
_entity_poly.entity_id
_entity_poly.type
_entity_poly.pdbx_seq_one_letter_code
_entity_poly.pdbx_strand_id
1 'polypeptide(L)'
;MKIVHSPPRDVKPDLEDSTKVSMRRMGNCYKRFVEEELDPPIPRYWMENLTMNVVEAFLRWYLDEHWLESLSGFLVLVRFWRIYYCYEMNKDFPYNIKRKTKEAYLTVPAAHLYNNQNRIRPL
;
A
#
# COMPACT_ATOMS: atom_id res chain seq x y z
N MET A 1 -18.95 23.74 0.48
CA MET A 1 -18.00 22.85 -0.22
C MET A 1 -17.08 23.73 -1.05
N LYS A 2 -15.81 23.91 -0.70
CA LYS A 2 -14.88 24.70 -1.52
C LYS A 2 -14.42 23.83 -2.69
N ILE A 3 -14.92 24.14 -3.88
CA ILE A 3 -14.40 23.54 -5.12
C ILE A 3 -12.99 24.09 -5.29
N VAL A 4 -11.99 23.20 -5.25
CA VAL A 4 -10.59 23.58 -5.37
C VAL A 4 -10.33 23.92 -6.84
N HIS A 5 -10.16 25.20 -7.15
CA HIS A 5 -9.81 25.72 -8.49
C HIS A 5 -8.30 25.71 -8.77
N SER A 6 -7.51 25.00 -7.97
CA SER A 6 -6.07 24.91 -8.17
C SER A 6 -5.76 24.15 -9.47
N PRO A 7 -4.66 24.50 -10.16
CA PRO A 7 -4.20 23.73 -11.32
C PRO A 7 -4.03 22.24 -10.94
N PRO A 8 -4.14 21.33 -11.93
CA PRO A 8 -3.88 19.91 -11.71
C PRO A 8 -2.56 19.74 -10.98
N ARG A 9 -2.57 18.97 -9.89
CA ARG A 9 -1.33 18.67 -9.17
C ARG A 9 -0.44 17.82 -10.06
N ASP A 10 0.86 18.10 -10.02
CA ASP A 10 1.84 17.20 -10.64
C ASP A 10 1.66 15.80 -10.07
N VAL A 11 1.62 14.82 -10.96
CA VAL A 11 1.50 13.40 -10.60
C VAL A 11 2.72 12.93 -9.80
N LYS A 12 3.86 13.59 -10.04
CA LYS A 12 5.15 13.33 -9.40
C LYS A 12 5.68 14.60 -8.74
N PRO A 13 5.07 15.04 -7.63
CA PRO A 13 5.53 16.23 -6.92
C PRO A 13 6.92 15.98 -6.35
N ASP A 14 7.70 17.05 -6.12
CA ASP A 14 8.90 16.90 -5.31
C ASP A 14 8.48 16.57 -3.87
N LEU A 15 8.88 15.38 -3.44
CA LEU A 15 8.50 14.83 -2.13
C LEU A 15 9.56 15.19 -1.10
N GLU A 16 9.14 15.47 0.13
CA GLU A 16 10.08 15.58 1.26
C GLU A 16 10.91 14.30 1.43
N ASP A 17 12.14 14.43 1.94
CA ASP A 17 13.06 13.30 2.09
C ASP A 17 12.51 12.19 2.98
N SER A 18 11.80 12.55 4.05
CA SER A 18 11.08 11.61 4.93
C SER A 18 10.05 10.78 4.17
N THR A 19 9.35 11.41 3.23
CA THR A 19 8.35 10.78 2.37
C THR A 19 9.04 9.90 1.32
N LYS A 20 10.15 10.35 0.73
CA LYS A 20 10.97 9.55 -0.21
C LYS A 20 11.49 8.26 0.46
N VAL A 21 11.97 8.35 1.70
CA VAL A 21 12.44 7.19 2.48
C VAL A 21 11.30 6.20 2.74
N SER A 22 10.16 6.68 3.21
CA SER A 22 9.00 5.84 3.51
C SER A 22 8.43 5.18 2.25
N MET A 23 8.35 5.93 1.16
CA MET A 23 7.96 5.43 -0.16
C MET A 23 8.92 4.35 -0.65
N ARG A 24 10.24 4.56 -0.55
CA ARG A 24 11.24 3.57 -0.98
C ARG A 24 11.16 2.28 -0.18
N ARG A 25 11.03 2.37 1.15
CA ARG A 25 10.84 1.18 2.01
C ARG A 25 9.62 0.40 1.55
N MET A 26 8.54 1.09 1.23
CA MET A 26 7.32 0.44 0.78
C MET A 26 7.40 -0.14 -0.63
N GLY A 27 8.17 0.50 -1.50
CA GLY A 27 8.50 -0.09 -2.79
C GLY A 27 9.30 -1.37 -2.66
N ASN A 28 10.26 -1.44 -1.73
CA ASN A 28 11.01 -2.66 -1.49
C ASN A 28 10.13 -3.79 -0.93
N CYS A 29 9.22 -3.50 0.00
CA CYS A 29 8.24 -4.49 0.48
C CYS A 29 7.38 -5.04 -0.67
N TYR A 30 6.89 -4.16 -1.55
CA TYR A 30 6.08 -4.59 -2.70
C TYR A 30 6.89 -5.45 -3.69
N LYS A 31 8.14 -5.09 -3.98
CA LYS A 31 9.01 -5.90 -4.85
C LYS A 31 9.23 -7.29 -4.27
N ARG A 32 9.54 -7.38 -2.97
CA ARG A 32 9.72 -8.64 -2.27
C ARG A 32 8.46 -9.51 -2.34
N PHE A 33 7.29 -8.92 -2.05
CA PHE A 33 6.00 -9.61 -2.22
C PHE A 33 5.81 -10.16 -3.64
N VAL A 34 6.10 -9.38 -4.67
CA VAL A 34 5.96 -9.85 -6.06
C VAL A 34 6.93 -10.98 -6.37
N GLU A 35 8.18 -10.87 -5.90
CA GLU A 35 9.23 -11.88 -6.11
C GLU A 35 8.92 -13.20 -5.40
N GLU A 36 8.29 -13.15 -4.22
CA GLU A 36 7.98 -14.32 -3.38
C GLU A 36 6.61 -14.96 -3.72
N GLU A 37 5.60 -14.15 -4.04
CA GLU A 37 4.20 -14.61 -4.05
C GLU A 37 3.55 -14.63 -5.43
N LEU A 38 4.11 -13.95 -6.44
CA LEU A 38 3.45 -13.77 -7.74
C LEU A 38 4.24 -14.35 -8.92
N ASP A 39 3.50 -14.85 -9.91
CA ASP A 39 4.03 -15.33 -11.19
C ASP A 39 3.37 -14.57 -12.36
N PRO A 40 4.10 -13.75 -13.13
CA PRO A 40 5.56 -13.64 -13.16
C PRO A 40 6.12 -12.76 -12.02
N PRO A 41 7.36 -12.99 -11.55
CA PRO A 41 7.99 -12.21 -10.49
C PRO A 41 8.54 -10.87 -11.00
N ILE A 42 7.66 -10.06 -11.63
CA ILE A 42 8.01 -8.81 -12.29
C ILE A 42 7.17 -7.68 -11.68
N PRO A 43 7.73 -6.90 -10.73
CA PRO A 43 6.97 -5.87 -10.00
C PRO A 43 6.23 -4.88 -10.91
N ARG A 44 6.88 -4.47 -12.01
CA ARG A 44 6.29 -3.52 -12.96
C ARG A 44 5.08 -4.09 -13.70
N TYR A 45 5.11 -5.37 -14.06
CA TYR A 45 3.99 -6.04 -14.74
C TYR A 45 2.71 -5.96 -13.88
N TRP A 46 2.83 -6.22 -12.59
CA TRP A 46 1.70 -6.19 -11.66
C TRP A 46 1.20 -4.79 -11.34
N MET A 47 2.05 -3.77 -11.40
CA MET A 47 1.62 -2.37 -11.31
C MET A 47 0.88 -1.90 -12.57
N GLU A 48 1.35 -2.31 -13.74
CA GLU A 48 0.70 -2.00 -15.02
C GLU A 48 -0.69 -2.65 -15.09
N ASN A 49 -0.81 -3.86 -14.54
CA ASN A 49 -2.02 -4.67 -14.52
C ASN A 49 -2.67 -4.74 -13.12
N LEU A 50 -2.64 -3.63 -12.38
CA LEU A 50 -3.09 -3.61 -10.98
C LEU A 50 -4.58 -3.98 -10.86
N THR A 51 -4.87 -5.01 -10.06
CA THR A 51 -6.23 -5.41 -9.70
C THR A 51 -6.45 -5.32 -8.20
N MET A 52 -7.71 -5.37 -7.75
CA MET A 52 -8.00 -5.44 -6.31
C MET A 52 -7.40 -6.68 -5.66
N ASN A 53 -7.33 -7.81 -6.37
CA ASN A 53 -6.77 -9.05 -5.82
C ASN A 53 -5.28 -8.89 -5.52
N VAL A 54 -4.51 -8.25 -6.41
CA VAL A 54 -3.08 -7.95 -6.19
C VAL A 54 -2.91 -7.05 -4.97
N VAL A 55 -3.78 -6.05 -4.81
CA VAL A 55 -3.75 -5.15 -3.67
C VAL A 55 -4.07 -5.90 -2.37
N GLU A 56 -5.15 -6.68 -2.34
CA GLU A 56 -5.53 -7.45 -1.15
C GLU A 56 -4.47 -8.49 -0.77
N ALA A 57 -3.88 -9.18 -1.75
CA ALA A 57 -2.80 -10.13 -1.54
C ALA A 57 -1.57 -9.45 -0.91
N PHE A 58 -1.12 -8.32 -1.48
CA PHE A 58 0.00 -7.56 -0.94
C PHE A 58 -0.24 -7.12 0.52
N LEU A 59 -1.45 -6.63 0.80
CA LEU A 59 -1.81 -6.13 2.13
C LEU A 59 -1.89 -7.25 3.17
N ARG A 60 -2.40 -8.42 2.78
CA ARG A 60 -2.43 -9.62 3.64
C ARG A 60 -1.03 -10.12 3.91
N TRP A 61 -0.23 -10.31 2.87
CA TRP A 61 1.18 -10.69 2.99
C TRP A 61 1.94 -9.73 3.93
N TYR A 62 1.71 -8.42 3.81
CA TYR A 62 2.34 -7.46 4.71
C TYR A 62 1.92 -7.65 6.16
N LEU A 63 0.63 -7.87 6.43
CA LEU A 63 0.11 -8.10 7.78
C LEU A 63 0.62 -9.42 8.39
N ASP A 64 0.88 -10.43 7.56
CA ASP A 64 1.41 -11.72 7.99
C ASP A 64 2.92 -11.62 8.31
N GLU A 65 3.67 -10.86 7.51
CA GLU A 65 5.12 -10.64 7.65
C GLU A 65 5.51 -9.63 8.73
N HIS A 66 4.64 -8.65 9.00
CA HIS A 66 4.95 -7.53 9.86
C HIS A 66 4.04 -7.47 11.08
N TRP A 67 4.65 -7.42 12.26
CA TRP A 67 3.93 -7.13 13.49
C TRP A 67 3.45 -5.69 13.52
N LEU A 68 2.17 -5.48 13.25
CA LEU A 68 1.53 -4.18 13.32
C LEU A 68 0.77 -4.02 14.63
N GLU A 69 1.04 -2.90 15.32
CA GLU A 69 0.43 -2.59 16.63
C GLU A 69 -0.88 -1.80 16.49
N SER A 70 -1.13 -1.19 15.32
CA SER A 70 -2.29 -0.32 15.13
C SER A 70 -2.80 -0.27 13.69
N LEU A 71 -4.11 -0.03 13.56
CA LEU A 71 -4.77 0.20 12.26
C LEU A 71 -4.27 1.49 11.60
N SER A 72 -3.99 2.53 12.38
CA SER A 72 -3.46 3.79 11.88
C SER A 72 -2.09 3.61 11.22
N GLY A 73 -1.19 2.82 11.84
CA GLY A 73 0.11 2.49 11.25
C GLY A 73 -0.03 1.78 9.90
N PHE A 74 -0.94 0.81 9.82
CA PHE A 74 -1.25 0.11 8.57
C PHE A 74 -1.83 1.03 7.48
N LEU A 75 -2.73 1.95 7.83
CA LEU A 75 -3.29 2.92 6.89
C LEU A 75 -2.23 3.92 6.37
N VAL A 76 -1.23 4.25 7.19
CA VAL A 76 -0.09 5.08 6.78
C VAL A 76 0.78 4.34 5.76
N LEU A 77 1.06 3.05 5.96
CA LEU A 77 1.74 2.21 4.98
C LEU A 77 1.02 2.23 3.63
N VAL A 78 -0.28 1.93 3.65
CA VAL A 78 -1.13 1.91 2.45
C VAL A 78 -0.99 3.19 1.66
N ARG A 79 -0.94 4.33 2.37
CA ARG A 79 -0.74 5.64 1.75
C ARG A 79 0.60 5.74 1.05
N PHE A 80 1.70 5.31 1.69
CA PHE A 80 3.03 5.33 1.07
C PHE A 80 3.14 4.36 -0.11
N TRP A 81 2.50 3.20 -0.05
CA TRP A 81 2.43 2.29 -1.19
C TRP A 81 1.69 2.91 -2.38
N ARG A 82 0.58 3.61 -2.14
CA ARG A 82 -0.12 4.35 -3.20
C ARG A 82 0.71 5.48 -3.79
N ILE A 83 1.49 6.20 -2.97
CA ILE A 83 2.43 7.22 -3.45
C ILE A 83 3.50 6.58 -4.32
N TYR A 84 4.07 5.45 -3.88
CA TYR A 84 5.04 4.66 -4.64
C TYR A 84 4.48 4.28 -6.02
N TYR A 85 3.26 3.73 -6.07
CA TYR A 85 2.59 3.43 -7.34
C TYR A 85 2.49 4.66 -8.26
N CYS A 86 1.99 5.79 -7.74
CA CYS A 86 1.85 7.00 -8.55
C CYS A 86 3.20 7.47 -9.11
N TYR A 87 4.25 7.40 -8.29
CA TYR A 87 5.60 7.83 -8.64
C TYR A 87 6.25 6.94 -9.70
N GLU A 88 6.10 5.62 -9.58
CA GLU A 88 6.66 4.64 -10.53
C GLU A 88 5.88 4.62 -11.85
N MET A 89 4.55 4.69 -11.77
CA MET A 89 3.69 4.61 -12.95
C MET A 89 3.50 5.95 -13.66
N ASN A 90 3.98 7.05 -13.04
CA ASN A 90 3.75 8.42 -13.49
C ASN A 90 2.28 8.69 -13.86
N LYS A 91 1.35 8.12 -13.08
CA LYS A 91 -0.10 8.26 -13.28
C LYS A 91 -0.82 8.23 -11.93
N ASP A 92 -2.03 8.76 -11.91
CA ASP A 92 -2.86 8.68 -10.71
C ASP A 92 -3.19 7.23 -10.34
N PHE A 93 -3.34 6.99 -9.03
CA PHE A 93 -3.78 5.71 -8.52
C PHE A 93 -5.23 5.43 -8.99
N PRO A 94 -5.55 4.24 -9.55
CA PRO A 94 -6.86 3.96 -10.13
C PRO A 94 -8.00 4.20 -9.13
N TYR A 95 -8.95 5.05 -9.49
CA TYR A 95 -9.99 5.52 -8.58
C TYR A 95 -10.91 4.39 -8.09
N ASN A 96 -11.28 3.48 -8.99
CA ASN A 96 -12.09 2.30 -8.68
C ASN A 96 -11.40 1.39 -7.64
N ILE A 97 -10.10 1.17 -7.77
CA ILE A 97 -9.30 0.40 -6.83
C ILE A 97 -9.25 1.16 -5.50
N LYS A 98 -8.88 2.45 -5.50
CA LYS A 98 -8.84 3.29 -4.30
C LYS A 98 -10.13 3.22 -3.47
N ARG A 99 -11.29 3.26 -4.14
CA ARG A 99 -12.59 3.18 -3.47
C ARG A 99 -12.80 1.81 -2.81
N LYS A 100 -12.57 0.73 -3.56
CA LYS A 100 -12.73 -0.64 -3.05
C LYS A 100 -11.74 -0.97 -1.94
N THR A 101 -10.49 -0.49 -2.01
CA THR A 101 -9.53 -0.78 -0.94
C THR A 101 -9.93 -0.12 0.38
N LYS A 102 -10.60 1.04 0.34
CA LYS A 102 -11.16 1.67 1.54
C LYS A 102 -12.15 0.76 2.27
N GLU A 103 -12.93 -0.03 1.54
CA GLU A 103 -13.88 -0.99 2.10
C GLU A 103 -13.15 -2.21 2.68
N ALA A 104 -12.11 -2.71 1.99
CA ALA A 104 -11.29 -3.83 2.45
C ALA A 104 -10.47 -3.54 3.73
N TYR A 105 -9.98 -2.30 3.93
CA TYR A 105 -9.19 -1.94 5.13
C TYR A 105 -9.97 -1.97 6.44
N LEU A 106 -11.30 -1.97 6.39
CA LEU A 106 -12.12 -1.98 7.61
C LEU A 106 -12.33 -3.39 8.16
N THR A 107 -12.13 -4.41 7.33
CA THR A 107 -12.46 -5.80 7.67
C THR A 107 -11.22 -6.66 7.89
N VAL A 108 -10.23 -6.61 7.00
CA VAL A 108 -9.04 -7.48 7.06
C VAL A 108 -8.07 -7.10 8.19
N PRO A 109 -7.65 -5.82 8.33
CA PRO A 109 -6.68 -5.45 9.35
C PRO A 109 -7.22 -5.55 10.77
N ALA A 110 -8.54 -5.35 10.97
CA ALA A 110 -9.15 -5.45 12.30
C ALA A 110 -9.04 -6.88 12.87
N ALA A 111 -9.24 -7.90 12.04
CA ALA A 111 -9.07 -9.30 12.42
C ALA A 111 -7.59 -9.64 12.71
N HIS A 112 -6.67 -9.21 11.85
CA HIS A 112 -5.23 -9.43 12.05
C HIS A 112 -4.67 -8.72 13.28
N LEU A 113 -5.08 -7.47 13.54
CA LEU A 113 -4.66 -6.71 14.72
C LEU A 113 -5.20 -7.34 16.01
N TYR A 114 -6.44 -7.83 16.01
CA TYR A 114 -6.99 -8.59 17.13
C TYR A 114 -6.17 -9.86 17.39
N ASN A 115 -5.79 -10.60 16.34
CA ASN A 115 -4.97 -11.80 16.49
C ASN A 115 -3.54 -11.49 16.96
N ASN A 116 -2.93 -10.40 16.50
CA ASN A 116 -1.61 -9.98 16.93
C ASN A 116 -1.60 -9.53 18.40
N GLN A 117 -2.63 -8.83 18.88
CA GLN A 117 -2.74 -8.49 20.32
C GLN A 117 -2.79 -9.73 21.23
N ASN A 118 -3.24 -10.86 20.71
CA ASN A 118 -3.39 -12.13 21.44
C ASN A 118 -2.27 -13.15 21.18
N ARG A 119 -1.29 -12.83 20.32
CA ARG A 119 -0.12 -13.68 20.05
C ARG A 119 0.96 -13.44 21.11
N ILE A 120 1.41 -14.50 21.78
CA ILE A 120 2.59 -14.45 22.66
C ILE A 120 3.81 -14.21 21.76
N ARG A 121 4.59 -13.15 22.04
CA ARG A 121 5.86 -12.91 21.32
C ARG A 121 6.78 -14.12 21.54
N PRO A 122 7.27 -14.80 20.49
CA PRO A 122 8.41 -15.68 20.66
C PRO A 122 9.61 -14.81 21.07
N LEU A 123 10.28 -15.24 22.14
CA LEU A 123 11.49 -14.62 22.70
C LEU A 123 12.66 -14.71 21.72
#